data_AF-A0A0D3IKI9-F1
#
_entry.id   AF-A0A0D3IKI9-F1
#
_cell.length_a   1.000
_cell.length_b   1.000
_cell.length_c   1.000
_cell.angle_alpha   90.00
_cell.angle_beta   90.00
_cell.angle_gamma   90.00
#
_symmetry.space_group_name_H-M   'P 1'
#
loop_
_entity.id
_entity.type
_entity.pdbx_description
1 polymer ?
#
loop_
_entity_poly.entity_id
_entity_poly.type
_entity_poly.pdbx_seq_one_letter_code
_entity_poly.pdbx_strand_id
1 'polypeptide(L)'
;MQHATAERERRASSSVNDAPAHIAPAGPVNTGGTAGDAEPRLINVLVTPKLSFALRLQPGWKRASDIEEDALRLAFLARFPVKLRAEHLTFRCATPAASLETGTLVYRIGAADVSEDRVLLSVLSELDKSYTAKFEAALERARADCLSASNCFQVVADEERDQLRDQLLRATTSSKRAVSELRTNLGGLAEENASLRRAATQTDGAQDEAAAREEMAHWQQQLSAVSEWLKTGAALLQDAPGVSASTSVPSG
;
A
#
# COMPACT_ATOMS: atom_id res chain seq x y z
N MET A 1 2.52 26.28 8.90
CA MET A 1 2.74 24.85 8.58
C MET A 1 1.48 24.22 7.97
N GLN A 2 0.99 24.73 6.83
CA GLN A 2 -0.18 24.17 6.14
C GLN A 2 0.05 23.92 4.64
N HIS A 3 1.22 24.28 4.12
CA HIS A 3 1.56 24.13 2.70
C HIS A 3 2.33 22.84 2.36
N ALA A 4 2.78 22.06 3.35
CA ALA A 4 3.58 20.85 3.09
C ALA A 4 2.74 19.59 2.83
N THR A 5 1.42 19.64 3.04
CA THR A 5 0.54 18.46 2.93
C THR A 5 -0.13 18.33 1.56
N ALA A 6 -0.16 19.40 0.76
CA ALA A 6 -0.86 19.41 -0.53
C ALA A 6 -0.03 18.87 -1.72
N GLU A 7 1.30 18.77 -1.59
CA GLU A 7 2.16 18.19 -2.64
C GLU A 7 2.27 16.67 -2.57
N ARG A 8 1.82 16.03 -1.47
CA ARG A 8 1.91 14.58 -1.29
C ARG A 8 0.79 13.81 -2.00
N GLU A 9 -0.33 14.46 -2.33
CA GLU A 9 -1.44 13.83 -3.07
C GLU A 9 -1.29 13.88 -4.60
N ARG A 10 -0.41 14.73 -5.16
CA ARG A 10 -0.18 14.76 -6.62
C ARG A 10 0.76 13.68 -7.14
N ARG A 11 1.48 12.97 -6.28
CA ARG A 11 2.35 11.84 -6.69
C ARG A 11 1.70 10.47 -6.56
N ALA A 12 0.52 10.38 -5.93
CA ALA A 12 -0.19 9.11 -5.75
C ALA A 12 -1.14 8.75 -6.92
N SER A 13 -1.37 9.64 -7.88
CA SER A 13 -2.34 9.43 -8.96
C SER A 13 -1.73 9.12 -10.33
N SER A 14 -0.43 8.80 -10.40
CA SER A 14 0.31 8.59 -11.66
C SER A 14 0.80 7.16 -11.88
N SER A 15 0.30 6.17 -11.12
CA SER A 15 0.79 4.80 -11.20
C SER A 15 -0.35 3.80 -11.09
N VAL A 16 -1.25 3.82 -12.09
CA VAL A 16 -2.18 2.72 -12.35
C VAL A 16 -2.28 2.59 -13.87
N ASN A 17 -1.33 1.87 -14.46
CA ASN A 17 -1.49 1.03 -15.65
C ASN A 17 -0.11 0.62 -16.16
N ASP A 18 0.48 -0.39 -15.54
CA ASP A 18 1.42 -1.25 -16.25
C ASP A 18 1.22 -2.68 -15.75
N ALA A 19 0.20 -3.32 -16.32
CA ALA A 19 0.06 -4.76 -16.26
C ALA A 19 1.08 -5.37 -17.23
N PRO A 20 1.73 -6.49 -16.87
CA PRO A 20 2.70 -7.13 -17.74
C PRO A 20 2.02 -7.56 -19.04
N ALA A 21 2.46 -6.98 -20.15
CA ALA A 21 2.07 -7.42 -21.48
C ALA A 21 2.47 -8.90 -21.62
N HIS A 22 1.46 -9.77 -21.54
CA HIS A 22 1.55 -11.12 -22.06
C HIS A 22 2.16 -11.04 -23.46
N ILE A 23 3.26 -11.77 -23.67
CA ILE A 23 3.87 -12.01 -24.97
C ILE A 23 2.83 -12.75 -25.81
N ALA A 24 2.00 -12.00 -26.53
CA ALA A 24 1.16 -12.49 -27.60
C ALA A 24 2.04 -12.62 -28.87
N PRO A 25 1.83 -13.66 -29.68
CA PRO A 25 2.59 -13.86 -30.91
C PRO A 25 2.31 -12.71 -31.87
N ALA A 26 3.37 -12.27 -32.56
CA ALA A 26 3.36 -11.14 -33.50
C ALA A 26 2.20 -11.22 -34.51
N GLY A 27 1.14 -10.46 -34.23
CA GLY A 27 0.13 -10.04 -35.20
C GLY A 27 0.58 -8.77 -35.92
N PRO A 28 0.10 -8.51 -37.14
CA PRO A 28 0.61 -7.46 -38.00
C PRO A 28 0.26 -6.06 -37.48
N VAL A 29 1.23 -5.15 -37.60
CA VAL A 29 1.11 -3.71 -37.35
C VAL A 29 0.01 -3.12 -38.24
N ASN A 30 -0.97 -2.46 -37.62
CA ASN A 30 -2.06 -1.75 -38.28
C ASN A 30 -1.67 -0.26 -38.38
N THR A 31 -1.31 0.19 -39.58
CA THR A 31 -1.28 1.62 -39.92
C THR A 31 -2.62 2.01 -40.53
N GLY A 32 -3.36 2.86 -39.83
CA GLY A 32 -4.62 3.41 -40.32
C GLY A 32 -4.44 4.28 -41.56
N GLY A 33 -5.25 4.02 -42.58
CA GLY A 33 -5.39 4.83 -43.78
C GLY A 33 -6.66 4.42 -44.51
N THR A 34 -7.68 5.28 -44.44
CA THR A 34 -8.99 5.13 -45.06
C THR A 34 -8.94 5.31 -46.58
N ALA A 35 -9.18 4.25 -47.33
CA ALA A 35 -9.89 4.22 -48.61
C ALA A 35 -10.00 2.74 -49.01
N GLY A 36 -11.19 2.28 -49.42
CA GLY A 36 -11.47 0.87 -49.63
C GLY A 36 -10.44 0.19 -50.53
N ASP A 37 -9.81 -0.87 -50.04
CA ASP A 37 -8.93 -1.69 -50.87
C ASP A 37 -8.96 -3.12 -50.32
N ALA A 38 -9.04 -4.09 -51.23
CA ALA A 38 -9.14 -5.51 -50.90
C ALA A 38 -7.97 -5.93 -49.97
N GLU A 39 -8.19 -6.91 -49.08
CA GLU A 39 -7.10 -7.45 -48.27
C GLU A 39 -5.85 -7.72 -49.14
N PRO A 40 -4.64 -7.33 -48.68
CA PRO A 40 -3.43 -7.53 -49.44
C PRO A 40 -3.24 -9.04 -49.67
N ARG A 41 -3.51 -9.49 -50.90
CA ARG A 41 -3.39 -10.90 -51.26
C ARG A 41 -1.94 -11.33 -51.06
N LEU A 42 -1.72 -12.35 -50.25
CA LEU A 42 -0.39 -12.89 -49.95
C LEU A 42 -0.14 -14.16 -50.78
N ILE A 43 1.04 -14.25 -51.36
CA ILE A 43 1.55 -15.46 -52.01
C ILE A 43 2.53 -16.13 -51.04
N ASN A 44 2.38 -17.44 -50.84
CA ASN A 44 3.36 -18.21 -50.08
C ASN A 44 4.53 -18.63 -50.99
N VAL A 45 5.73 -18.26 -50.59
CA VAL A 45 6.97 -18.59 -51.31
C VAL A 45 7.78 -19.57 -50.48
N LEU A 46 8.00 -20.76 -51.03
CA LEU A 46 8.84 -21.80 -50.46
C LEU A 46 10.20 -21.78 -51.14
N VAL A 47 11.24 -21.61 -50.35
CA VAL A 47 12.63 -21.79 -50.77
C VAL A 47 13.11 -23.15 -50.30
N THR A 48 13.58 -23.97 -51.23
CA THR A 48 14.04 -25.32 -50.91
C THR A 48 15.23 -25.33 -49.94
N PRO A 49 15.27 -26.24 -48.96
CA PRO A 49 14.27 -27.28 -48.73
C PRO A 49 13.06 -26.85 -47.89
N LYS A 50 13.15 -25.83 -47.01
CA LYS A 50 12.06 -25.52 -46.04
C LYS A 50 11.99 -24.06 -45.55
N LEU A 51 12.52 -23.08 -46.28
CA LEU A 51 12.39 -21.68 -45.87
C LEU A 51 11.16 -21.06 -46.52
N SER A 52 10.12 -20.75 -45.75
CA SER A 52 8.89 -20.15 -46.28
C SER A 52 8.73 -18.69 -45.86
N PHE A 53 8.33 -17.84 -46.80
CA PHE A 53 7.96 -16.46 -46.51
C PHE A 53 6.75 -16.03 -47.35
N ALA A 54 6.05 -15.00 -46.89
CA ALA A 54 4.91 -14.44 -47.59
C ALA A 54 5.33 -13.21 -48.40
N LEU A 55 4.85 -13.14 -49.64
CA LEU A 55 5.05 -12.00 -50.54
C LEU A 55 3.70 -11.32 -50.81
N ARG A 56 3.66 -9.99 -50.80
CA ARG A 56 2.44 -9.24 -51.18
C ARG A 56 2.28 -9.28 -52.70
N LEU A 57 1.13 -9.77 -53.17
CA LEU A 57 0.78 -9.81 -54.58
C LEU A 57 0.65 -8.39 -55.12
N GLN A 58 1.39 -8.08 -56.18
CA GLN A 58 1.26 -6.82 -56.90
C GLN A 58 0.19 -6.95 -58.01
N PRO A 59 -0.57 -5.88 -58.31
CA PRO A 59 -1.66 -5.91 -59.29
C PRO A 59 -1.21 -6.23 -60.73
N GLY A 60 0.10 -6.15 -61.03
CA GLY A 60 0.67 -6.52 -62.31
C GLY A 60 1.13 -7.98 -62.43
N TRP A 61 1.17 -8.74 -61.34
CA TRP A 61 1.71 -10.11 -61.34
C TRP A 61 0.61 -11.14 -61.62
N LYS A 62 0.79 -11.92 -62.69
CA LYS A 62 -0.12 -13.02 -63.06
C LYS A 62 0.57 -14.38 -63.04
N ARG A 63 1.88 -14.41 -63.27
CA ARG A 63 2.73 -15.61 -63.30
C ARG A 63 3.96 -15.43 -62.41
N ALA A 64 4.60 -16.54 -62.05
CA ALA A 64 5.85 -16.53 -61.28
C ALA A 64 6.99 -15.75 -61.97
N SER A 65 6.96 -15.61 -63.29
CA SER A 65 7.91 -14.83 -64.09
C SER A 65 7.76 -13.32 -63.93
N ASP A 66 6.59 -12.85 -63.48
CA ASP A 66 6.30 -11.43 -63.38
C ASP A 66 6.86 -10.86 -62.06
N ILE A 67 7.29 -11.71 -61.14
CA ILE A 67 7.84 -11.36 -59.84
C ILE A 67 9.31 -10.94 -60.01
N GLU A 68 9.60 -9.71 -59.63
CA GLU A 68 10.96 -9.17 -59.64
C GLU A 68 11.83 -9.84 -58.57
N GLU A 69 13.10 -10.08 -58.90
CA GLU A 69 14.05 -10.72 -58.01
C GLU A 69 14.31 -9.88 -56.74
N ASP A 70 14.33 -8.56 -56.87
CA ASP A 70 14.51 -7.65 -55.73
C ASP A 70 13.32 -7.70 -54.78
N ALA A 71 12.10 -7.92 -55.27
CA ALA A 71 10.93 -8.12 -54.43
C ALA A 71 11.03 -9.42 -53.60
N LEU A 72 11.54 -10.50 -54.20
CA LEU A 72 11.81 -11.76 -53.50
C LEU A 72 12.91 -11.60 -52.45
N ARG A 73 14.00 -10.89 -52.78
CA ARG A 73 15.10 -10.60 -51.83
C ARG A 73 14.60 -9.80 -50.63
N LEU A 74 13.85 -8.72 -50.87
CA LEU A 74 13.32 -7.86 -49.81
C LEU A 74 12.35 -8.63 -48.89
N ALA A 75 11.43 -9.41 -49.47
CA ALA A 75 10.48 -10.20 -48.68
C ALA A 75 11.18 -11.33 -47.89
N PHE A 76 12.20 -11.96 -48.48
CA PHE A 76 13.02 -12.96 -47.79
C PHE A 76 13.75 -12.35 -46.59
N LEU A 77 14.43 -11.21 -46.77
CA LEU A 77 15.17 -10.53 -45.69
C LEU A 77 14.26 -9.89 -44.65
N ALA A 78 13.05 -9.49 -45.02
CA ALA A 78 12.05 -9.02 -44.06
C ALA A 78 11.62 -10.13 -43.10
N ARG A 79 11.53 -11.37 -43.57
CA ARG A 79 11.18 -12.53 -42.74
C ARG A 79 12.38 -13.09 -41.98
N PHE A 80 13.54 -13.12 -42.63
CA PHE A 80 14.71 -13.82 -42.17
C PHE A 80 15.83 -12.84 -41.81
N PRO A 81 16.28 -12.79 -40.54
CA PRO A 81 17.31 -11.85 -40.10
C PRO A 81 18.71 -12.33 -40.51
N VAL A 82 18.99 -12.40 -41.81
CA VAL A 82 20.27 -12.88 -42.36
C VAL A 82 21.15 -11.70 -42.72
N LYS A 83 22.41 -11.70 -42.28
CA LYS A 83 23.41 -10.67 -42.63
C LYS A 83 24.13 -11.00 -43.95
N LEU A 84 23.40 -11.54 -44.91
CA LEU A 84 23.96 -11.89 -46.21
C LEU A 84 23.95 -10.68 -47.14
N ARG A 85 24.89 -10.63 -48.08
CA ARG A 85 24.85 -9.67 -49.18
C ARG A 85 23.68 -10.04 -50.09
N ALA A 86 22.56 -9.34 -49.91
CA ALA A 86 21.31 -9.52 -50.66
C ALA A 86 21.52 -9.55 -52.17
N GLU A 87 22.47 -8.75 -52.64
CA GLU A 87 22.84 -8.54 -54.05
C GLU A 87 23.35 -9.80 -54.75
N HIS A 88 23.81 -10.80 -53.98
CA HIS A 88 24.35 -12.04 -54.54
C HIS A 88 23.33 -13.18 -54.55
N LEU A 89 22.17 -13.01 -53.92
CA LEU A 89 21.15 -14.06 -53.84
C LEU A 89 20.28 -14.04 -55.08
N THR A 90 20.25 -15.17 -55.79
CA THR A 90 19.41 -15.38 -56.96
C THR A 90 18.31 -16.38 -56.67
N PHE A 91 17.10 -16.10 -57.14
CA PHE A 91 15.93 -16.94 -56.91
C PHE A 91 15.49 -17.56 -58.23
N ARG A 92 15.72 -18.86 -58.40
CA ARG A 92 15.26 -19.63 -59.58
C ARG A 92 13.95 -20.31 -59.30
N CYS A 93 12.91 -19.97 -60.06
CA CYS A 93 11.60 -20.60 -59.91
C CYS A 93 11.66 -22.07 -60.38
N ALA A 94 11.35 -22.99 -59.47
CA ALA A 94 11.25 -24.42 -59.76
C ALA A 94 9.86 -24.82 -60.28
N THR A 95 8.85 -23.97 -60.06
CA THR A 95 7.45 -24.21 -60.47
C THR A 95 6.89 -23.06 -61.30
N PRO A 96 7.44 -22.79 -62.50
CA PRO A 96 7.02 -21.64 -63.32
C PRO A 96 5.58 -21.77 -63.86
N ALA A 97 5.04 -23.00 -63.92
CA ALA A 97 3.68 -23.27 -64.37
C ALA A 97 2.60 -23.09 -63.26
N ALA A 98 3.00 -22.78 -62.03
CA ALA A 98 2.06 -22.59 -60.92
C ALA A 98 1.32 -21.25 -61.03
N SER A 99 0.00 -21.27 -60.82
CA SER A 99 -0.81 -20.06 -60.73
C SER A 99 -0.55 -19.33 -59.39
N LEU A 100 -0.43 -18.01 -59.45
CA LEU A 100 -0.26 -17.14 -58.27
C LEU A 100 -1.49 -17.14 -57.35
N GLU A 101 -2.68 -17.48 -57.88
CA GLU A 101 -3.95 -17.37 -57.15
C GLU A 101 -4.24 -18.57 -56.24
N THR A 102 -3.62 -19.72 -56.50
CA THR A 102 -3.92 -20.99 -55.81
C THR A 102 -2.69 -21.73 -55.31
N GLY A 103 -1.48 -21.26 -55.62
CA GLY A 103 -0.25 -22.04 -55.49
C GLY A 103 0.76 -21.48 -54.49
N THR A 104 1.43 -22.39 -53.76
CA THR A 104 2.74 -22.11 -53.16
C THR A 104 3.77 -22.11 -54.29
N LEU A 105 4.55 -21.03 -54.43
CA LEU A 105 5.63 -20.98 -55.40
C LEU A 105 6.90 -21.56 -54.80
N VAL A 106 7.57 -22.45 -55.53
CA VAL A 106 8.83 -23.03 -55.10
C VAL A 106 9.99 -22.36 -55.82
N TYR A 107 10.94 -21.81 -55.06
CA TYR A 107 12.17 -21.21 -55.56
C TYR A 107 13.40 -21.93 -55.00
N ARG A 108 14.48 -21.93 -55.78
CA ARG A 108 15.82 -22.32 -55.34
C ARG A 108 16.68 -21.09 -55.19
N ILE A 109 17.48 -21.04 -54.13
CA ILE A 109 18.47 -19.98 -53.93
C ILE A 109 19.80 -20.40 -54.56
N GLY A 110 20.39 -19.51 -55.34
CA GLY A 110 21.76 -19.60 -55.84
C GLY A 110 22.52 -18.31 -55.62
N ALA A 111 23.81 -18.32 -55.93
CA ALA A 111 24.66 -17.13 -55.97
C ALA A 111 25.67 -17.25 -57.11
N ALA A 112 26.18 -16.12 -57.60
CA ALA A 112 27.20 -16.11 -58.64
C ALA A 112 28.42 -16.95 -58.19
N ASP A 113 28.85 -17.86 -59.04
CA ASP A 113 30.05 -18.70 -58.87
C ASP A 113 30.05 -19.65 -57.66
N VAL A 114 28.90 -19.90 -57.03
CA VAL A 114 28.78 -20.82 -55.87
C VAL A 114 27.69 -21.86 -56.13
N SER A 115 27.96 -23.12 -55.77
CA SER A 115 26.95 -24.18 -55.87
C SER A 115 25.76 -23.91 -54.94
N GLU A 116 24.54 -24.21 -55.41
CA GLU A 116 23.28 -23.97 -54.68
C GLU A 116 23.35 -24.54 -53.23
N ASP A 117 23.91 -25.75 -53.05
CA ASP A 117 24.05 -26.38 -51.74
C ASP A 117 24.95 -25.58 -50.78
N ARG A 118 26.03 -24.97 -51.27
CA ARG A 118 26.92 -24.15 -50.44
C ARG A 118 26.27 -22.83 -50.06
N VAL A 119 25.51 -22.23 -50.97
CA VAL A 119 24.74 -21.01 -50.68
C VAL A 119 23.69 -21.30 -49.62
N LEU A 120 22.95 -22.40 -49.77
CA LEU A 120 21.95 -22.82 -48.80
C LEU A 120 22.56 -23.09 -47.41
N LEU A 121 23.67 -23.83 -47.35
CA LEU A 121 24.38 -24.06 -46.08
C LEU A 121 24.82 -22.76 -45.43
N SER A 122 25.32 -21.80 -46.23
CA SER A 122 25.68 -20.47 -45.74
C SER A 122 24.47 -19.73 -45.15
N VAL A 123 23.34 -19.73 -45.86
CA VAL A 123 22.07 -19.15 -45.39
C VAL A 123 21.62 -19.78 -44.08
N LEU A 124 21.59 -21.12 -44.00
CA LEU A 124 21.20 -21.83 -42.79
C LEU A 124 22.14 -21.55 -41.61
N SER A 125 23.45 -21.49 -41.86
CA SER A 125 24.43 -21.17 -40.81
C SER A 125 24.28 -19.74 -40.28
N GLU A 126 23.99 -18.77 -41.15
CA GLU A 126 23.77 -17.39 -40.73
C GLU A 126 22.43 -17.20 -40.02
N LEU A 127 21.39 -17.96 -40.42
CA LEU A 127 20.14 -18.01 -39.68
C LEU A 127 20.35 -18.56 -38.27
N ASP A 128 21.07 -19.67 -38.15
CA ASP A 128 21.34 -20.27 -36.84
C ASP A 128 22.09 -19.29 -35.92
N LYS A 129 23.13 -18.63 -36.44
CA LYS A 129 23.85 -17.57 -35.73
C LYS A 129 22.95 -16.40 -35.35
N SER A 130 22.10 -15.92 -36.25
CA SER A 130 21.28 -14.73 -35.99
C SER A 130 20.13 -15.02 -35.03
N TYR A 131 19.53 -16.20 -35.09
CA TYR A 131 18.52 -16.63 -34.11
C TYR A 131 19.15 -16.89 -32.74
N THR A 132 20.33 -17.51 -32.69
CA THR A 132 21.08 -17.67 -31.43
C THR A 132 21.39 -16.32 -30.81
N ALA A 133 21.94 -15.37 -31.59
CA ALA A 133 22.23 -14.02 -31.10
C ALA A 133 20.97 -13.26 -30.64
N LYS A 134 19.84 -13.41 -31.35
CA LYS A 134 18.56 -12.83 -30.92
C LYS A 134 18.06 -13.43 -29.61
N PHE A 135 18.16 -14.75 -29.47
CA PHE A 135 17.75 -15.44 -28.26
C PHE A 135 18.63 -15.05 -27.07
N GLU A 136 19.96 -15.02 -27.25
CA GLU A 136 20.90 -14.56 -26.23
C GLU A 136 20.63 -13.10 -25.82
N ALA A 137 20.41 -12.21 -26.78
CA ALA A 137 20.08 -10.81 -26.48
C ALA A 137 18.75 -10.68 -25.73
N ALA A 138 17.73 -11.46 -26.09
CA ALA A 138 16.45 -11.48 -25.38
C ALA A 138 16.61 -12.03 -23.96
N LEU A 139 17.41 -13.08 -23.80
CA LEU A 139 17.68 -13.70 -22.51
C LEU A 139 18.48 -12.78 -21.59
N GLU A 140 19.47 -12.07 -22.12
CA GLU A 140 20.25 -11.10 -21.35
C GLU A 140 19.40 -9.88 -20.96
N ARG A 141 18.48 -9.46 -21.84
CA ARG A 141 17.50 -8.42 -21.49
C ARG A 141 16.57 -8.88 -20.37
N ALA A 142 16.03 -10.09 -20.44
CA ALA A 142 15.20 -10.65 -19.39
C ALA A 142 15.95 -10.78 -18.05
N ARG A 143 17.22 -11.15 -18.08
CA ARG A 143 18.09 -11.15 -16.89
C ARG A 143 18.26 -9.75 -16.31
N ALA A 144 18.53 -8.76 -17.15
CA ALA A 144 18.65 -7.37 -16.72
C ALA A 144 17.34 -6.86 -16.09
N ASP A 145 16.19 -7.19 -16.68
CA ASP A 145 14.88 -6.81 -16.16
C ASP A 145 14.60 -7.48 -14.80
N CYS A 146 14.93 -8.76 -14.63
CA CYS A 146 14.81 -9.47 -13.36
C CYS A 146 15.69 -8.85 -12.25
N LEU A 147 16.94 -8.52 -12.58
CA LEU A 147 17.86 -7.86 -11.63
C LEU A 147 17.35 -6.46 -11.27
N SER A 148 16.85 -5.71 -12.25
CA SER A 148 16.25 -4.39 -12.04
C SER A 148 15.03 -4.46 -11.12
N ALA A 149 14.11 -5.40 -11.38
CA ALA A 149 12.93 -5.63 -10.56
C ALA A 149 13.30 -6.02 -9.12
N SER A 150 14.29 -6.91 -8.96
CA SER A 150 14.80 -7.30 -7.64
C SER A 150 15.37 -6.11 -6.86
N ASN A 151 16.14 -5.24 -7.52
CA ASN A 151 16.70 -4.05 -6.87
C ASN A 151 15.61 -3.04 -6.48
N CYS A 152 14.60 -2.84 -7.33
CA CYS A 152 13.45 -1.99 -7.02
C CYS A 152 12.68 -2.52 -5.80
N PHE A 153 12.43 -3.83 -5.74
CA PHE A 153 11.77 -4.46 -4.61
C PHE A 153 12.55 -4.26 -3.31
N GLN A 154 13.88 -4.40 -3.37
CA GLN A 154 14.73 -4.20 -2.19
C GLN A 154 14.65 -2.77 -1.66
N VAL A 155 14.65 -1.76 -2.55
CA VAL A 155 14.49 -0.36 -2.15
C VAL A 155 13.15 -0.12 -1.48
N VAL A 156 12.05 -0.61 -2.08
CA VAL A 156 10.71 -0.46 -1.50
C VAL A 156 10.60 -1.17 -0.14
N ALA A 157 11.16 -2.38 -0.01
CA ALA A 157 11.17 -3.11 1.25
C ALA A 157 11.97 -2.37 2.34
N ASP A 158 13.10 -1.76 1.98
CA ASP A 158 13.89 -0.95 2.89
C ASP A 158 13.13 0.33 3.31
N GLU A 159 12.44 1.00 2.38
CA GLU A 159 11.59 2.16 2.66
C GLU A 159 10.43 1.81 3.61
N GLU A 160 9.72 0.70 3.39
CA GLU A 160 8.64 0.28 4.28
C GLU A 160 9.16 -0.06 5.67
N ARG A 161 10.32 -0.73 5.76
CA ARG A 161 10.95 -1.04 7.04
C ARG A 161 11.28 0.24 7.82
N ASP A 162 11.82 1.24 7.15
CA ASP A 162 12.14 2.53 7.78
C ASP A 162 10.87 3.28 8.20
N GLN A 163 9.81 3.26 7.38
CA GLN A 163 8.52 3.83 7.73
C GLN A 163 7.90 3.16 8.97
N LEU A 164 7.94 1.82 9.04
CA LEU A 164 7.45 1.07 10.19
C LEU A 164 8.26 1.39 11.45
N ARG A 165 9.58 1.52 11.31
CA ARG A 165 10.47 1.92 12.41
C ARG A 165 10.13 3.31 12.94
N ASP A 166 9.90 4.27 12.05
CA ASP A 166 9.53 5.64 12.42
C ASP A 166 8.13 5.73 13.04
N GLN A 167 7.18 4.93 12.55
CA GLN A 167 5.85 4.81 13.16
C GLN A 167 5.94 4.23 14.57
N LEU A 168 6.72 3.16 14.75
CA LEU A 168 6.93 2.54 16.05
C LEU A 168 7.62 3.49 17.04
N LEU A 169 8.61 4.25 16.59
CA LEU A 169 9.28 5.25 17.42
C LEU A 169 8.32 6.38 17.85
N ARG A 170 7.48 6.87 16.93
CA ARG A 170 6.45 7.88 17.24
C ARG A 170 5.40 7.35 18.21
N ALA A 171 4.91 6.13 18.00
CA ALA A 171 3.96 5.49 18.91
C ALA A 171 4.57 5.30 20.31
N THR A 172 5.81 4.83 20.38
CA THR A 172 6.54 4.64 21.65
C THR A 172 6.74 5.96 22.39
N THR A 173 7.15 7.02 21.68
CA THR A 173 7.36 8.34 22.30
C THR A 173 6.03 8.98 22.74
N SER A 174 4.96 8.83 21.95
CA SER A 174 3.62 9.28 22.33
C SER A 174 3.10 8.51 23.56
N SER A 175 3.26 7.18 23.58
CA SER A 175 2.89 6.33 24.72
C SER A 175 3.64 6.73 25.99
N LYS A 176 4.96 6.98 25.90
CA LYS A 176 5.77 7.45 27.03
C LYS A 176 5.26 8.78 27.60
N ARG A 177 4.85 9.73 26.74
CA ARG A 177 4.25 11.00 27.20
C ARG A 177 2.93 10.76 27.92
N ALA A 178 2.03 9.97 27.33
CA ALA A 178 0.74 9.64 27.94
C ALA A 178 0.90 8.96 29.31
N VAL A 179 1.85 8.03 29.45
CA VAL A 179 2.16 7.40 30.74
C VAL A 179 2.71 8.41 31.75
N SER A 180 3.56 9.34 31.31
CA SER A 180 4.07 10.40 32.18
C SER A 180 2.94 11.31 32.68
N GLU A 181 2.01 11.69 31.81
CA GLU A 181 0.83 12.50 32.16
C GLU A 181 -0.11 11.76 33.12
N LEU A 182 -0.37 10.48 32.87
CA LEU A 182 -1.16 9.65 33.79
C LEU A 182 -0.49 9.55 35.17
N ARG A 183 0.83 9.41 35.21
CA ARG A 183 1.58 9.38 36.47
C ARG A 183 1.47 10.70 37.23
N THR A 184 1.58 11.85 36.56
CA THR A 184 1.42 13.15 37.22
C THR A 184 0.00 13.36 37.75
N ASN A 185 -1.01 13.00 36.95
CA ASN A 185 -2.41 13.12 37.35
C ASN A 185 -2.74 12.24 38.55
N LEU A 186 -2.22 11.01 38.56
CA LEU A 186 -2.40 10.08 39.68
C LEU A 186 -1.72 10.58 40.96
N GLY A 187 -0.55 11.23 40.84
CA GLY A 187 0.10 11.93 41.95
C GLY A 187 -0.77 13.06 42.52
N GLY A 188 -1.29 13.94 41.65
CA GLY A 188 -2.17 15.03 42.07
C GLY A 188 -3.47 14.54 42.74
N LEU A 189 -4.11 13.51 42.18
CA LEU A 189 -5.31 12.91 42.77
C LEU A 189 -5.02 12.25 44.12
N ALA A 190 -3.83 11.66 44.31
CA ALA A 190 -3.43 11.09 45.60
C ALA A 190 -3.25 12.18 46.67
N GLU A 191 -2.65 13.32 46.31
CA GLU A 191 -2.52 14.49 47.19
C GLU A 191 -3.87 15.12 47.55
N GLU A 192 -4.77 15.24 46.57
CA GLU A 192 -6.13 15.72 46.79
C GLU A 192 -6.90 14.78 47.72
N ASN A 193 -6.85 13.46 47.48
CA ASN A 193 -7.51 12.48 48.34
C ASN A 193 -6.96 12.53 49.77
N ALA A 194 -5.64 12.66 49.94
CA ALA A 194 -5.02 12.83 51.25
C ALA A 194 -5.46 14.13 51.94
N SER A 195 -5.68 15.20 51.17
CA SER A 195 -6.18 16.48 51.69
C SER A 195 -7.65 16.42 52.09
N LEU A 196 -8.50 15.79 51.27
CA LEU A 196 -9.91 15.54 51.59
C LEU A 196 -10.07 14.66 52.83
N ARG A 197 -9.24 13.62 52.98
CA ARG A 197 -9.24 12.79 54.21
C ARG A 197 -8.90 13.60 55.44
N ARG A 198 -7.88 14.47 55.37
CA ARG A 198 -7.53 15.38 56.48
C ARG A 198 -8.67 16.34 56.81
N ALA A 199 -9.28 16.94 55.80
CA ALA A 199 -10.44 17.83 55.98
C ALA A 199 -11.61 17.09 56.64
N ALA A 200 -11.93 15.87 56.18
CA ALA A 200 -12.99 15.05 56.76
C ALA A 200 -12.73 14.74 58.25
N THR A 201 -11.50 14.38 58.62
CA THR A 201 -11.16 14.15 60.05
C THR A 201 -11.26 15.42 60.90
N GLN A 202 -10.98 16.60 60.33
CA GLN A 202 -11.12 17.86 61.05
C GLN A 202 -12.59 18.25 61.23
N THR A 203 -13.42 18.04 60.21
CA THR A 203 -14.86 18.33 60.33
C THR A 203 -15.54 17.41 61.32
N ASP A 204 -15.18 16.12 61.33
CA ASP A 204 -15.72 15.13 62.27
C ASP A 204 -15.37 15.52 63.71
N GLY A 205 -14.09 15.83 63.99
CA GLY A 205 -13.67 16.31 65.31
C GLY A 205 -14.32 17.63 65.73
N ALA A 206 -14.54 18.57 64.79
CA ALA A 206 -15.23 19.82 65.09
C ALA A 206 -16.73 19.61 65.39
N GLN A 207 -17.37 18.63 64.73
CA GLN A 207 -18.75 18.23 65.02
C GLN A 207 -18.86 17.56 66.39
N ASP A 208 -17.92 16.67 66.73
CA ASP A 208 -17.86 16.04 68.06
C ASP A 208 -17.67 17.09 69.17
N GLU A 209 -16.78 18.07 68.97
CA GLU A 209 -16.60 19.17 69.93
C GLU A 209 -17.85 20.06 70.06
N ALA A 210 -18.53 20.34 68.94
CA ALA A 210 -19.77 21.12 68.96
C ALA A 210 -20.88 20.36 69.70
N ALA A 211 -21.05 19.07 69.44
CA ALA A 211 -22.00 18.21 70.14
C ALA A 211 -21.70 18.15 71.64
N ALA A 212 -20.43 18.00 72.03
CA ALA A 212 -20.02 18.01 73.44
C ALA A 212 -20.31 19.37 74.12
N ARG A 213 -20.12 20.49 73.43
CA ARG A 213 -20.47 21.83 73.94
C ARG A 213 -21.97 22.02 74.11
N GLU A 214 -22.77 21.57 73.14
CA GLU A 214 -24.23 21.61 73.22
C GLU A 214 -24.74 20.75 74.38
N GLU A 215 -24.20 19.55 74.56
CA GLU A 215 -24.54 18.67 75.68
C GLU A 215 -24.17 19.32 77.02
N MET A 216 -22.97 19.90 77.12
CA MET A 216 -22.53 20.61 78.32
C MET A 216 -23.40 21.83 78.63
N ALA A 217 -23.80 22.59 77.61
CA ALA A 217 -24.71 23.73 77.77
C ALA A 217 -26.10 23.28 78.25
N HIS A 218 -26.62 22.19 77.70
CA HIS A 218 -27.89 21.59 78.13
C HIS A 218 -27.83 21.16 79.61
N TRP A 219 -26.76 20.47 80.02
CA TRP A 219 -26.56 20.11 81.43
C TRP A 219 -26.48 21.34 82.34
N GLN A 220 -25.79 22.39 81.91
CA GLN A 220 -25.69 23.63 82.67
C GLN A 220 -27.06 24.32 82.84
N GLN A 221 -27.90 24.29 81.81
CA GLN A 221 -29.27 24.82 81.86
C GLN A 221 -30.17 24.00 82.79
N GLN A 222 -30.05 22.66 82.79
CA GLN A 222 -30.78 21.83 83.73
C GLN A 222 -30.37 22.12 85.17
N LEU A 223 -29.07 22.24 85.44
CA LEU A 223 -28.55 22.57 86.76
C LEU A 223 -29.02 23.96 87.23
N SER A 224 -29.06 24.96 86.34
CA SER A 224 -29.55 26.28 86.70
C SER A 224 -31.04 26.26 87.04
N ALA A 225 -31.87 25.57 86.23
CA ALA A 225 -33.30 25.42 86.49
C ALA A 225 -33.57 24.71 87.83
N VAL A 226 -32.82 23.65 88.14
CA VAL A 226 -32.90 22.97 89.45
C VAL A 226 -32.49 23.92 90.58
N SER A 227 -31.43 24.71 90.39
CA SER A 227 -30.98 25.67 91.39
C SER A 227 -31.99 26.79 91.64
N GLU A 228 -32.68 27.27 90.59
CA GLU A 228 -33.74 28.26 90.71
C GLU A 228 -34.96 27.68 91.43
N TRP A 229 -35.37 26.46 91.05
CA TRP A 229 -36.46 25.76 91.74
C TRP A 229 -36.20 25.60 93.23
N LEU A 230 -34.98 25.21 93.61
CA LEU A 230 -34.55 25.12 95.02
C LEU A 230 -34.60 26.48 95.73
N LYS A 231 -34.18 27.57 95.07
CA LYS A 231 -34.26 28.93 95.63
C LYS A 231 -35.71 29.39 95.82
N THR A 232 -36.56 29.18 94.82
CA THR A 232 -38.00 29.52 94.91
C THR A 232 -38.69 28.69 96.00
N GLY A 233 -38.39 27.40 96.08
CA GLY A 233 -38.89 26.52 97.15
C GLY A 233 -38.43 26.99 98.54
N ALA A 234 -37.17 27.40 98.67
CA ALA A 234 -36.65 27.97 99.92
C ALA A 234 -37.31 29.31 100.29
N ALA A 235 -37.61 30.17 99.32
CA ALA A 235 -38.31 31.43 99.54
C ALA A 235 -39.76 31.22 100.02
N LEU A 236 -40.49 30.26 99.43
CA LEU A 236 -41.85 29.91 99.88
C LEU A 236 -41.90 29.39 101.32
N LEU A 237 -40.83 28.73 101.77
CA LEU A 237 -40.69 28.29 103.16
C LEU A 237 -40.35 29.45 104.12
N GLN A 238 -39.78 30.55 103.62
CA GLN A 238 -39.44 31.73 104.42
C GLN A 238 -40.60 32.75 104.48
N ASP A 239 -41.48 32.78 103.49
CA ASP A 239 -42.59 33.75 103.38
C ASP A 239 -43.94 33.22 103.92
N ALA A 240 -43.93 32.06 104.60
CA ALA A 240 -45.12 31.52 105.25
C ALA A 240 -45.42 32.28 106.56
N PRO A 241 -46.58 32.97 106.69
CA PRO A 241 -46.96 33.62 107.93
C PRO A 241 -47.49 32.58 108.93
N GLY A 242 -46.77 32.42 110.04
CA GLY A 242 -47.29 31.97 111.34
C GLY A 242 -48.05 30.64 111.39
N VAL A 243 -47.32 29.55 111.65
CA VAL A 243 -47.86 28.45 112.47
C VAL A 243 -46.87 28.18 113.60
N SER A 244 -47.11 28.89 114.70
CA SER A 244 -46.71 28.44 116.04
C SER A 244 -47.44 27.14 116.33
N ALA A 245 -46.72 26.04 116.48
CA ALA A 245 -47.24 24.83 117.12
C ALA A 245 -46.21 24.35 118.15
N SER A 246 -46.20 25.07 119.28
CA SER A 246 -45.76 24.56 120.56
C SER A 246 -46.64 23.37 120.94
N THR A 247 -46.08 22.19 121.22
CA THR A 247 -46.67 21.25 122.19
C THR A 247 -45.57 20.37 122.80
N SER A 248 -45.11 20.83 123.96
CA SER A 248 -44.74 20.12 125.18
C SER A 248 -43.96 18.80 125.13
N VAL A 249 -42.73 18.93 125.61
CA VAL A 249 -41.90 17.97 126.36
C VAL A 249 -42.58 17.58 127.69
N PRO A 250 -42.32 16.38 128.24
CA PRO A 250 -41.76 16.29 129.60
C PRO A 250 -40.60 15.28 129.65
N SER A 251 -39.43 15.60 130.19
CA SER A 251 -39.15 15.67 131.64
C SER A 251 -37.81 16.39 131.85
N GLY A 252 -37.61 17.26 132.85
CA GLY A 252 -38.45 17.63 133.98
C GLY A 252 -38.08 18.98 134.58
#